data_AF-A0A5F2GK98-F1
#
_entry.id   AF-A0A5F2GK98-F1
#
_cell.length_a   1.000
_cell.length_b   1.000
_cell.length_c   1.000
_cell.angle_alpha   90.00
_cell.angle_beta   90.00
_cell.angle_gamma   90.00
#
_symmetry.space_group_name_H-M   'P 1'
#
loop_
_entity.id
_entity.type
_entity.pdbx_description
1 polymer ?
#
loop_
_entity_poly.entity_id
_entity_poly.type
_entity_poly.pdbx_seq_one_letter_code
_entity_poly.pdbx_strand_id
1 'polypeptide(L)'
;MDSEAPELDEVTPYDMAHLPTYAVLLFAAAEGADWRKVARATLNIDPERQPERARRAWASHLARARWMATSGCGQLRGDLLQ
;
A
#
# COMPACT_ATOMS: atom_id res chain seq x y z
N MET A 1 -5.94 9.62 0.45
CA MET A 1 -4.72 8.80 0.56
C MET A 1 -3.60 9.68 1.05
N ASP A 2 -2.88 9.21 2.06
CA ASP A 2 -1.73 9.91 2.61
C ASP A 2 -0.53 9.81 1.66
N SER A 3 0.47 10.65 1.88
CA SER A 3 1.69 10.64 1.06
C SER A 3 2.63 9.49 1.46
N GLU A 4 2.45 8.93 2.65
CA GLU A 4 3.28 7.88 3.25
C GLU A 4 2.36 6.92 4.03
N ALA A 5 2.69 5.64 4.00
CA ALA A 5 2.05 4.61 4.80
C ALA A 5 2.81 4.41 6.12
N PRO A 6 2.21 3.78 7.14
CA PRO A 6 2.89 3.51 8.41
C PRO A 6 4.15 2.65 8.23
N GLU A 7 5.21 3.00 8.98
CA GLU A 7 6.47 2.26 9.05
C GLU A 7 6.64 1.59 10.42
N LEU A 8 5.56 1.02 10.97
CA LEU A 8 5.57 0.34 12.26
C LEU A 8 5.65 -1.18 12.08
N ASP A 9 6.34 -1.89 12.98
CA ASP A 9 6.45 -3.36 12.95
C ASP A 9 5.21 -4.09 13.52
N GLU A 10 4.05 -3.48 13.39
CA GLU A 10 2.76 -4.03 13.80
C GLU A 10 1.68 -3.67 12.79
N VAL A 11 0.61 -4.46 12.74
CA VAL A 11 -0.56 -4.13 11.91
C VAL A 11 -1.35 -3.02 12.58
N THR A 12 -1.64 -1.96 11.84
CA THR A 12 -2.34 -0.78 12.36
C THR A 12 -3.79 -0.72 11.86
N PRO A 13 -4.67 0.06 12.52
CA PRO A 13 -6.01 0.35 11.98
C PRO A 13 -5.97 0.97 10.57
N TYR A 14 -4.91 1.72 10.26
CA TYR A 14 -4.67 2.25 8.93
C TYR A 14 -4.52 1.12 7.90
N ASP A 15 -3.72 0.10 8.20
CA ASP A 15 -3.51 -1.04 7.30
C ASP A 15 -4.82 -1.78 7.01
N MET A 16 -5.63 -1.99 8.06
CA MET A 16 -6.93 -2.65 7.93
C MET A 16 -7.90 -1.85 7.04
N ALA A 17 -7.92 -0.53 7.18
CA ALA A 17 -8.73 0.34 6.34
C ALA A 17 -8.27 0.36 4.86
N HIS A 18 -6.99 0.06 4.59
CA HIS A 18 -6.39 0.16 3.26
C HIS A 18 -6.06 -1.20 2.61
N LEU A 19 -6.54 -2.32 3.17
CA LEU A 19 -6.35 -3.66 2.59
C LEU A 19 -6.73 -3.77 1.10
N PRO A 20 -7.87 -3.23 0.62
CA PRO A 20 -8.20 -3.29 -0.81
C PRO A 20 -7.17 -2.55 -1.68
N THR A 21 -6.68 -1.41 -1.21
CA THR A 21 -5.62 -0.64 -1.89
C THR A 21 -4.34 -1.46 -1.97
N TYR A 22 -3.92 -2.09 -0.87
CA TYR A 22 -2.73 -2.94 -0.84
C TYR A 22 -2.83 -4.11 -1.83
N ALA A 23 -4.00 -4.76 -1.91
CA ALA A 23 -4.22 -5.84 -2.88
C ALA A 23 -4.04 -5.35 -4.33
N VAL A 24 -4.60 -4.20 -4.69
CA VAL A 24 -4.45 -3.61 -6.03
C VAL A 24 -2.99 -3.22 -6.31
N LEU A 25 -2.29 -2.64 -5.34
CA LEU A 25 -0.87 -2.27 -5.48
C LEU A 25 0.00 -3.50 -5.73
N LEU A 26 -0.21 -4.58 -4.98
CA LEU A 26 0.51 -5.84 -5.14
C LEU A 26 0.25 -6.47 -6.52
N PHE A 27 -1.03 -6.55 -6.92
CA PHE A 27 -1.40 -7.07 -8.22
C PHE A 27 -0.79 -6.25 -9.37
N ALA A 28 -0.94 -4.92 -9.33
CA ALA A 28 -0.39 -4.04 -10.35
C ALA A 28 1.15 -4.13 -10.43
N ALA A 29 1.83 -4.29 -9.30
CA ALA A 29 3.28 -4.51 -9.28
C ALA A 29 3.68 -5.86 -9.88
N ALA A 30 2.90 -6.93 -9.64
CA ALA A 30 3.13 -8.25 -10.24
C ALA A 30 2.94 -8.24 -11.77
N GLU A 31 1.96 -7.47 -12.27
CA GLU A 31 1.71 -7.28 -13.70
C GLU A 31 2.69 -6.29 -14.37
N GLY A 32 3.64 -5.72 -13.61
CA GLY A 32 4.60 -4.74 -14.14
C GLY A 32 3.95 -3.43 -14.60
N ALA A 33 2.80 -3.06 -14.02
CA ALA A 33 2.08 -1.85 -14.38
C ALA A 33 2.89 -0.57 -14.08
N ASP A 34 2.71 0.45 -14.93
CA ASP A 34 3.30 1.76 -14.69
C ASP A 34 2.75 2.38 -13.39
N TRP A 35 3.66 2.65 -12.46
CA TRP A 35 3.36 3.26 -11.16
C TRP A 35 2.55 4.56 -11.28
N ARG A 36 2.71 5.34 -12.35
CA ARG A 36 1.94 6.57 -12.58
C ARG A 36 0.45 6.29 -12.78
N LYS A 37 0.12 5.24 -13.53
CA LYS A 37 -1.27 4.82 -13.75
C LYS A 37 -1.90 4.37 -12.44
N VAL A 38 -1.15 3.60 -11.65
CA VAL A 38 -1.58 3.11 -10.33
C VAL A 38 -1.75 4.26 -9.34
N ALA A 39 -0.80 5.20 -9.27
CA ALA A 39 -0.92 6.37 -8.40
C ALA A 39 -2.17 7.20 -8.70
N ARG A 40 -2.49 7.39 -9.99
CA ARG A 40 -3.71 8.10 -10.40
C ARG A 40 -4.98 7.30 -10.10
N ALA A 41 -5.04 6.03 -10.51
CA ALA A 41 -6.27 5.24 -10.43
C ALA A 41 -6.57 4.73 -9.02
N THR A 42 -5.56 4.37 -8.24
CA THR A 42 -5.71 3.71 -6.94
C THR A 42 -5.47 4.67 -5.77
N LEU A 43 -4.45 5.53 -5.86
CA LEU A 43 -4.11 6.46 -4.76
C LEU A 43 -4.81 7.82 -4.92
N ASN A 44 -5.46 8.05 -6.06
CA ASN A 44 -6.09 9.32 -6.43
C ASN A 44 -5.10 10.50 -6.37
N ILE A 45 -3.87 10.30 -6.82
CA ILE A 45 -2.83 11.32 -6.90
C ILE A 45 -2.39 11.45 -8.36
N ASP A 46 -2.49 12.66 -8.91
CA ASP A 46 -2.07 12.92 -10.28
C ASP A 46 -0.54 13.05 -10.37
N PRO A 47 0.17 12.10 -11.02
CA PRO A 47 1.62 12.12 -11.14
C PRO A 47 2.15 13.24 -12.05
N GLU A 48 1.32 13.83 -12.90
CA GLU A 48 1.75 14.95 -13.76
C GLU A 48 1.68 16.30 -13.03
N ARG A 49 0.73 16.42 -12.09
CA ARG A 49 0.55 17.63 -11.28
C ARG A 49 1.35 17.59 -9.98
N GLN A 50 1.55 16.41 -9.41
CA GLN A 50 2.21 16.19 -8.12
C GLN A 50 3.18 15.00 -8.19
N PRO A 51 4.21 15.04 -9.05
CA PRO A 51 5.07 13.89 -9.35
C PRO A 51 5.75 13.30 -8.12
N GLU A 52 6.35 14.14 -7.28
CA GLU A 52 7.07 13.69 -6.09
C GLU A 52 6.15 13.06 -5.05
N ARG A 53 4.98 13.68 -4.82
CA ARG A 53 3.98 13.14 -3.90
C ARG A 53 3.41 11.81 -4.41
N ALA A 54 3.09 11.73 -5.70
CA ALA A 54 2.57 10.52 -6.33
C ALA A 54 3.58 9.36 -6.22
N ARG A 55 4.85 9.65 -6.52
CA ARG A 55 5.94 8.66 -6.44
C ARG A 55 6.14 8.17 -5.01
N ARG A 56 6.16 9.09 -4.04
CA ARG A 56 6.34 8.76 -2.63
C ARG A 56 5.19 7.91 -2.09
N ALA A 57 3.96 8.32 -2.36
CA ALA A 57 2.78 7.56 -1.95
C ALA A 57 2.81 6.15 -2.56
N TRP A 58 3.05 6.04 -3.87
CA TRP A 58 3.15 4.73 -4.53
C TRP A 58 4.22 3.85 -3.88
N ALA A 59 5.43 4.36 -3.69
CA ALA A 59 6.54 3.58 -3.16
C ALA A 59 6.29 3.14 -1.71
N SER A 60 5.87 4.07 -0.84
CA SER A 60 5.63 3.81 0.58
C SER A 60 4.49 2.81 0.79
N HIS A 61 3.36 2.98 0.08
CA HIS A 61 2.21 2.08 0.23
C HIS A 61 2.48 0.70 -0.41
N LEU A 62 3.24 0.63 -1.51
CA LEU A 62 3.64 -0.66 -2.08
C LEU A 62 4.60 -1.41 -1.15
N ALA A 63 5.56 -0.71 -0.53
CA ALA A 63 6.44 -1.30 0.47
C ALA A 63 5.63 -1.83 1.67
N ARG A 64 4.68 -1.04 2.17
CA ARG A 64 3.79 -1.45 3.27
C ARG A 64 2.90 -2.63 2.89
N ALA A 65 2.33 -2.63 1.68
CA ALA A 65 1.54 -3.74 1.16
C ALA A 65 2.34 -5.05 1.10
N ARG A 66 3.62 -4.99 0.70
CA ARG A 66 4.52 -6.16 0.71
C ARG A 66 4.78 -6.66 2.13
N TRP A 67 5.04 -5.76 3.08
CA TRP A 67 5.19 -6.13 4.49
C TRP A 67 3.93 -6.77 5.07
N MET A 68 2.74 -6.24 4.75
CA MET A 68 1.47 -6.84 5.14
C MET A 68 1.29 -8.26 4.59
N ALA A 69 1.73 -8.50 3.36
CA ALA A 69 1.65 -9.81 2.72
C ALA A 69 2.64 -10.85 3.29
N THR A 70 3.83 -10.42 3.74
CA THR A 70 4.88 -11.34 4.22
C THR A 70 4.91 -11.51 5.74
N SER A 71 4.65 -10.44 6.48
CA SER A 71 4.89 -10.35 7.92
C SER A 71 3.60 -10.01 8.68
N GLY A 72 2.84 -9.00 8.21
CA GLY A 72 1.59 -8.58 8.85
C GLY A 72 0.48 -9.64 8.84
N CYS A 73 0.42 -10.49 7.81
CA CYS A 73 -0.56 -11.60 7.74
C CYS A 73 -0.37 -12.64 8.86
N GLY A 74 0.87 -12.82 9.35
CA GLY A 74 1.15 -13.69 10.50
C GLY A 74 0.52 -13.15 11.79
N GLN A 75 0.56 -11.83 11.98
CA GLN A 75 0.00 -11.15 13.15
C GLN A 75 -1.54 -11.17 13.16
N LEU A 76 -2.18 -10.87 12.02
CA LEU A 76 -3.64 -10.99 11.87
C LEU A 76 -4.17 -12.41 12.11
N ARG A 77 -3.38 -13.44 11.79
CA ARG A 77 -3.73 -14.84 12.06
C ARG A 77 -3.62 -15.19 13.55
N GLY A 78 -2.70 -14.56 14.27
CA GLY A 78 -2.59 -14.70 15.73
C GLY A 78 -3.81 -14.14 16.45
N ASP A 79 -4.30 -12.97 16.01
CA ASP A 79 -5.43 -12.28 16.62
C ASP A 79 -6.78 -12.97 16.36
N LEU A 80 -6.92 -13.73 15.27
CA LEU A 80 -8.13 -14.47 14.93
C LEU A 80 -8.24 -15.85 15.64
N LEU A 81 -7.17 -16.30 16.31
CA LEU A 81 -7.10 -17.57 17.03
C LEU A 81 -7.07 -17.38 18.57
N GLN A 82 -7.41 -16.18 19.05
CA GLN A 82 -7.65 -15.84 20.45
C GLN A 82 -9.15 -15.61 20.67
#